data_AF-A0AAN9CEV2-F1
#
_entry.id   AF-A0AAN9CEV2-F1
#
_cell.length_a   1.000
_cell.length_b   1.000
_cell.length_c   1.000
_cell.angle_alpha   90.00
_cell.angle_beta   90.00
_cell.angle_gamma   90.00
#
_symmetry.space_group_name_H-M   'P 1'
#
loop_
_entity.id
_entity.type
_entity.pdbx_description
1 polymer ?
#
loop_
_entity_poly.entity_id
_entity_poly.type
_entity_poly.pdbx_seq_one_letter_code
_entity_poly.pdbx_strand_id
1 'polypeptide(L)'
;MRLREWLIAQIDSGKYPGLSWENQEKTMFRIPWKHAAKQDYRQNQDAALFKAWAMYKGKFQEGRDKADPSTWKTRLRCALNKSTDFQEVPERSQLDISEPYKVYRILDETGRLIEPAGSPVISHDSDCSKALRETHLPMQEDSPLGDSSKGAGWSVNGRSYVCPSAGINLPSAPVYPSHVPISDCRLEVRLFYHGKLVQNLVTASPDGCFILQGCAPVGNERIYGPCEAEKVFFPRPDIFRLPPGIPEAMSRLLPHLEKGVLVWVAPDGVFIKRFCQGRVYWDGPLAEHRQKPNKLERERTCKLLDMTIFIQELQNHQQGTGPEPRHTVDLCFGEEFPDPSQPKTKKLITAQVSIHWH
;
A
#
# COMPACT_ATOMS: atom_id res chain seq x y z
N MET A 1 7.62 -8.47 -37.21
CA MET A 1 6.57 -7.65 -36.56
C MET A 1 6.92 -7.54 -35.07
N ARG A 2 6.80 -6.31 -34.55
CA ARG A 2 7.23 -5.93 -33.19
C ARG A 2 6.22 -6.49 -32.16
N LEU A 3 6.61 -6.60 -30.89
CA LEU A 3 5.73 -7.14 -29.83
C LEU A 3 4.39 -6.39 -29.77
N ARG A 4 4.43 -5.07 -29.92
CA ARG A 4 3.26 -4.18 -29.97
C ARG A 4 2.22 -4.60 -31.01
N GLU A 5 2.61 -4.62 -32.27
CA GLU A 5 1.74 -4.99 -33.40
C GLU A 5 1.14 -6.39 -33.21
N TRP A 6 1.96 -7.34 -32.78
CA TRP A 6 1.50 -8.71 -32.55
C TRP A 6 0.45 -8.79 -31.45
N LEU A 7 0.66 -8.09 -30.33
CA LEU A 7 -0.23 -8.13 -29.18
C LEU A 7 -1.55 -7.41 -29.46
N ILE A 8 -1.52 -6.27 -30.16
CA ILE A 8 -2.72 -5.56 -30.65
C ILE A 8 -3.57 -6.51 -31.51
N ALA A 9 -2.95 -7.21 -32.47
CA ALA A 9 -3.66 -8.16 -33.31
C ALA A 9 -4.26 -9.32 -32.48
N GLN A 10 -3.59 -9.77 -31.40
CA GLN A 10 -4.15 -10.80 -30.52
C GLN A 10 -5.35 -10.29 -29.72
N ILE A 11 -5.30 -9.04 -29.22
CA ILE A 11 -6.42 -8.43 -28.49
C ILE A 11 -7.63 -8.28 -29.42
N ASP A 12 -7.42 -7.70 -30.61
CA ASP A 12 -8.49 -7.48 -31.60
C ASP A 12 -9.05 -8.79 -32.16
N SER A 13 -8.29 -9.89 -32.11
CA SER A 13 -8.78 -11.20 -32.55
C SER A 13 -9.87 -11.80 -31.64
N GLY A 14 -9.96 -11.36 -30.38
CA GLY A 14 -10.90 -11.93 -29.40
C GLY A 14 -10.68 -13.40 -29.05
N LYS A 15 -9.58 -14.03 -29.50
CA LYS A 15 -9.34 -15.48 -29.37
C LYS A 15 -8.98 -15.94 -27.96
N TYR A 16 -8.50 -15.03 -27.11
CA TYR A 16 -7.97 -15.35 -25.78
C TYR A 16 -8.91 -14.80 -24.70
N PRO A 17 -9.61 -15.65 -23.93
CA PRO A 17 -10.51 -15.20 -22.87
C PRO A 17 -9.79 -14.28 -21.86
N GLY A 18 -10.39 -13.12 -21.59
CA GLY A 18 -9.87 -12.13 -20.67
C GLY A 18 -8.75 -11.21 -21.21
N LEU A 19 -8.25 -11.45 -22.43
CA LEU A 19 -7.42 -10.47 -23.15
C LEU A 19 -8.36 -9.48 -23.85
N SER A 20 -8.40 -8.22 -23.41
CA SER A 20 -9.31 -7.21 -23.97
C SER A 20 -8.79 -5.78 -23.77
N TRP A 21 -9.31 -4.86 -24.58
CA TRP A 21 -9.18 -3.42 -24.35
C TRP A 21 -9.93 -3.01 -23.07
N GLU A 22 -9.35 -2.08 -22.30
CA GLU A 22 -9.93 -1.49 -21.09
C GLU A 22 -10.62 -0.15 -21.39
N ASN A 23 -10.30 0.50 -22.50
CA ASN A 23 -10.90 1.76 -22.95
C ASN A 23 -11.21 1.76 -24.45
N GLN A 24 -12.16 2.60 -24.85
CA GLN A 24 -12.60 2.72 -26.25
C GLN A 24 -11.51 3.24 -27.19
N GLU A 25 -10.59 4.06 -26.66
CA GLU A 25 -9.46 4.64 -27.41
C GLU A 25 -8.37 3.61 -27.73
N LYS A 26 -8.48 2.38 -27.23
CA LYS A 26 -7.50 1.30 -27.42
C LYS A 26 -6.07 1.69 -27.02
N THR A 27 -5.95 2.42 -25.91
CA THR A 27 -4.64 2.80 -25.33
C THR A 27 -4.29 1.98 -24.08
N MET A 28 -5.26 1.26 -23.50
CA MET A 28 -5.05 0.37 -22.35
C MET A 28 -5.71 -0.99 -22.60
N PHE A 29 -5.03 -2.05 -22.21
CA PHE A 29 -5.54 -3.42 -22.32
C PHE A 29 -5.15 -4.25 -21.11
N ARG A 30 -5.89 -5.33 -20.87
CA ARG A 30 -5.60 -6.29 -19.81
C ARG A 30 -5.14 -7.62 -20.36
N ILE A 31 -4.27 -8.31 -19.62
CA ILE A 31 -3.78 -9.66 -19.90
C ILE A 31 -4.14 -10.59 -18.74
N PRO A 32 -4.81 -11.74 -18.98
CA PRO A 32 -5.01 -12.77 -17.96
C PRO A 32 -3.68 -13.23 -17.35
N TRP A 33 -3.62 -13.32 -16.02
CA TRP A 33 -2.36 -13.55 -15.29
C TRP A 33 -2.43 -14.68 -14.26
N LYS A 34 -3.25 -15.70 -14.51
CA LYS A 34 -3.44 -16.84 -13.60
C LYS A 34 -2.12 -17.56 -13.27
N HIS A 35 -1.98 -18.00 -12.02
CA HIS A 35 -0.82 -18.75 -11.55
C HIS A 35 -1.02 -20.25 -11.78
N ALA A 36 -0.01 -20.92 -12.32
CA ALA A 36 -0.06 -22.36 -12.62
C ALA A 36 -0.25 -23.25 -11.37
N ALA A 37 0.02 -22.71 -10.17
CA ALA A 37 -0.19 -23.41 -8.90
C ALA A 37 -1.66 -23.37 -8.40
N LYS A 38 -2.57 -22.62 -9.05
CA LYS A 38 -3.98 -22.63 -8.69
C LYS A 38 -4.64 -23.95 -9.13
N GLN A 39 -5.52 -24.50 -8.30
CA GLN A 39 -6.21 -25.79 -8.59
C GLN A 39 -7.10 -25.73 -9.85
N ASP A 40 -7.61 -24.55 -10.19
CA ASP A 40 -8.47 -24.30 -11.34
C ASP A 40 -7.69 -23.80 -12.58
N TYR A 41 -6.38 -24.03 -12.61
CA TYR A 41 -5.52 -23.66 -13.74
C TYR A 41 -5.73 -24.60 -14.94
N ARG A 42 -6.18 -24.04 -16.06
CA ARG A 42 -6.44 -24.71 -17.33
C ARG A 42 -5.37 -24.32 -18.32
N GLN A 43 -4.34 -25.13 -18.47
CA GLN A 43 -3.20 -24.86 -19.36
C GLN A 43 -3.62 -24.44 -20.77
N ASN A 44 -4.61 -25.08 -21.38
CA ASN A 44 -5.06 -24.77 -22.73
C ASN A 44 -5.73 -23.40 -22.88
N GLN A 45 -6.21 -22.80 -21.78
CA GLN A 45 -6.86 -21.49 -21.76
C GLN A 45 -5.92 -20.44 -21.13
N ASP A 46 -5.45 -20.70 -19.92
CA ASP A 46 -4.64 -19.77 -19.12
C ASP A 46 -3.22 -19.61 -19.65
N ALA A 47 -2.72 -20.58 -20.41
CA ALA A 47 -1.42 -20.48 -21.10
C ALA A 47 -1.54 -20.11 -22.58
N ALA A 48 -2.75 -19.97 -23.12
CA ALA A 48 -2.97 -19.88 -24.57
C ALA A 48 -2.24 -18.69 -25.22
N LEU A 49 -2.35 -17.49 -24.63
CA LEU A 49 -1.66 -16.30 -25.12
C LEU A 49 -0.14 -16.46 -25.03
N PHE A 50 0.37 -16.99 -23.92
CA PHE A 50 1.80 -17.20 -23.71
C PHE A 50 2.37 -18.23 -24.70
N LYS A 51 1.62 -19.32 -24.93
CA LYS A 51 1.93 -20.35 -25.95
C LYS A 51 1.99 -19.73 -27.34
N ALA A 52 1.00 -18.92 -27.71
CA ALA A 52 0.96 -18.25 -29.00
C ALA A 52 2.16 -17.31 -29.21
N TRP A 53 2.57 -16.57 -28.17
CA TRP A 53 3.79 -15.76 -28.23
C TRP A 53 5.05 -16.62 -28.44
N ALA A 54 5.16 -17.74 -27.74
CA ALA A 54 6.28 -18.66 -27.89
C ALA A 54 6.35 -19.27 -29.31
N MET A 55 5.21 -19.64 -29.89
CA MET A 55 5.10 -20.10 -31.28
C MET A 55 5.48 -19.00 -32.27
N TYR A 56 4.95 -17.79 -32.07
CA TYR A 56 5.25 -16.63 -32.92
C TYR A 56 6.74 -16.28 -32.95
N LYS A 57 7.43 -16.40 -31.81
CA LYS A 57 8.88 -16.20 -31.71
C LYS A 57 9.71 -17.41 -32.15
N GLY A 58 9.08 -18.49 -32.62
CA GLY A 58 9.74 -19.72 -33.04
C GLY A 58 10.46 -20.45 -31.90
N LYS A 59 10.05 -20.21 -30.65
CA LYS A 59 10.67 -20.80 -29.44
C LYS A 59 9.86 -21.97 -28.86
N PHE A 60 8.82 -22.40 -29.56
CA PHE A 60 8.01 -23.58 -29.29
C PHE A 60 7.33 -24.06 -30.59
N GLN A 61 7.39 -25.36 -30.87
CA GLN A 61 6.70 -26.03 -31.96
C GLN A 61 5.72 -27.07 -31.40
N GLU A 62 4.43 -26.91 -31.70
CA GLU A 62 3.39 -27.82 -31.26
C GLU A 62 3.59 -29.23 -31.86
N GLY A 63 3.48 -30.26 -31.02
CA GLY A 63 3.71 -31.66 -31.41
C GLY A 63 5.18 -32.10 -31.42
N ARG A 64 6.14 -31.17 -31.38
CA ARG A 64 7.59 -31.48 -31.34
C ARG A 64 8.20 -31.20 -29.97
N ASP A 65 7.90 -30.03 -29.41
CA ASP A 65 8.48 -29.58 -28.15
C ASP A 65 7.55 -29.94 -26.97
N LYS A 66 8.15 -30.22 -25.80
CA LYS A 66 7.40 -30.40 -24.56
C LYS A 66 6.78 -29.08 -24.10
N ALA A 67 5.50 -29.10 -23.74
CA ALA A 67 4.81 -27.91 -23.26
C ALA A 67 5.37 -27.41 -21.93
N ASP A 68 5.67 -26.11 -21.85
CA ASP A 68 6.16 -25.44 -20.64
C ASP A 68 5.52 -24.05 -20.48
N PRO A 69 4.32 -23.98 -19.86
CA PRO A 69 3.60 -22.74 -19.62
C PRO A 69 4.39 -21.70 -18.81
N SER A 70 5.21 -22.14 -17.86
CA SER A 70 6.00 -21.28 -16.99
C SER A 70 7.07 -20.53 -17.78
N THR A 71 7.76 -21.23 -18.69
CA THR A 71 8.73 -20.64 -19.60
C THR A 71 8.07 -19.68 -20.59
N TRP A 72 6.91 -20.04 -21.15
CA TRP A 72 6.18 -19.17 -22.07
C TRP A 72 5.73 -17.87 -21.40
N LYS A 73 5.15 -17.95 -20.19
CA LYS A 73 4.73 -16.78 -19.40
C LYS A 73 5.92 -15.89 -19.05
N THR A 74 7.05 -16.49 -18.67
CA THR A 74 8.28 -15.75 -18.36
C THR A 74 8.79 -14.98 -19.58
N ARG A 75 8.80 -15.60 -20.76
CA ARG A 75 9.24 -14.94 -22.00
C ARG A 75 8.37 -13.74 -22.38
N LEU A 76 7.05 -13.86 -22.30
CA LEU A 76 6.17 -12.72 -22.59
C LEU A 76 6.33 -11.60 -21.56
N ARG A 77 6.39 -11.94 -20.26
CA ARG A 77 6.65 -10.97 -19.18
C ARG A 77 7.95 -10.19 -19.42
N CYS A 78 9.04 -10.88 -19.73
CA CYS A 78 10.31 -10.21 -20.03
C CYS A 78 10.23 -9.34 -21.28
N ALA A 79 9.46 -9.73 -22.29
CA ALA A 79 9.27 -8.94 -23.49
C ALA A 79 8.48 -7.65 -23.21
N LEU A 80 7.40 -7.74 -22.41
CA LEU A 80 6.61 -6.59 -21.97
C LEU A 80 7.46 -5.63 -21.13
N ASN A 81 8.18 -6.14 -20.13
CA ASN A 81 8.98 -5.29 -19.22
C ASN A 81 10.18 -4.60 -19.90
N LYS A 82 10.71 -5.18 -20.98
CA LYS A 82 11.82 -4.60 -21.75
C LYS A 82 11.34 -3.66 -22.86
N SER A 83 10.05 -3.65 -23.16
CA SER A 83 9.49 -2.88 -24.26
C SER A 83 9.23 -1.45 -23.84
N THR A 84 9.69 -0.49 -24.63
CA THR A 84 9.35 0.93 -24.46
C THR A 84 7.91 1.25 -24.88
N ASP A 85 7.27 0.36 -25.64
CA ASP A 85 5.89 0.53 -26.09
C ASP A 85 4.83 0.33 -24.99
N PHE A 86 5.21 -0.19 -23.81
CA PHE A 86 4.26 -0.59 -22.77
C PHE A 86 4.65 -0.08 -21.39
N GLN A 87 3.65 0.34 -20.63
CA GLN A 87 3.76 0.66 -19.22
C GLN A 87 2.74 -0.19 -18.44
N GLU A 88 3.18 -0.94 -17.43
CA GLU A 88 2.26 -1.62 -16.51
C GLU A 88 1.50 -0.57 -15.68
N VAL A 89 0.20 -0.77 -15.46
CA VAL A 89 -0.66 0.08 -14.61
C VAL A 89 -1.14 -0.77 -13.43
N PRO A 90 -0.34 -0.88 -12.35
CA PRO A 90 -0.64 -1.76 -11.22
C PRO A 90 -1.97 -1.43 -10.54
N GLU A 91 -2.35 -0.15 -10.49
CA GLU A 91 -3.55 0.36 -9.80
C GLU A 91 -4.84 -0.18 -10.42
N ARG A 92 -4.79 -0.54 -11.71
CA ARG A 92 -5.90 -1.14 -12.46
C ARG A 92 -5.82 -2.66 -12.58
N SER A 93 -4.70 -3.25 -12.17
CA SER A 93 -4.50 -4.70 -12.21
C SER A 93 -5.24 -5.40 -11.06
N GLN A 94 -5.77 -6.60 -11.31
CA GLN A 94 -6.49 -7.39 -10.30
C GLN A 94 -5.91 -8.80 -10.26
N LEU A 95 -5.07 -9.09 -9.26
CA LEU A 95 -4.38 -10.39 -9.14
C LEU A 95 -5.03 -11.32 -8.10
N ASP A 96 -5.92 -10.79 -7.28
CA ASP A 96 -6.57 -11.44 -6.14
C ASP A 96 -7.98 -11.98 -6.45
N ILE A 97 -8.44 -11.87 -7.70
CA ILE A 97 -9.74 -12.40 -8.16
C ILE A 97 -9.62 -13.83 -8.75
N SER A 98 -10.77 -14.45 -9.06
CA SER A 98 -10.83 -15.80 -9.67
C SER A 98 -10.08 -15.86 -11.00
N GLU A 99 -10.34 -14.88 -11.86
CA GLU A 99 -9.71 -14.68 -13.17
C GLU A 99 -8.78 -13.46 -13.14
N PRO A 100 -7.58 -13.60 -12.56
CA PRO A 100 -6.69 -12.47 -12.34
C PRO A 100 -6.14 -11.91 -13.66
N TYR A 101 -5.88 -10.61 -13.71
CA TYR A 101 -5.32 -9.93 -14.87
C TYR A 101 -4.38 -8.78 -14.49
N LYS A 102 -3.51 -8.43 -15.43
CA LYS A 102 -2.64 -7.24 -15.39
C LYS A 102 -3.03 -6.25 -16.46
N VAL A 103 -3.01 -4.96 -16.14
CA VAL A 103 -3.34 -3.88 -17.09
C VAL A 103 -2.05 -3.23 -17.58
N TYR A 104 -1.97 -2.97 -18.87
CA TYR A 104 -0.88 -2.28 -19.54
C TYR A 104 -1.43 -1.14 -20.38
N ARG A 105 -0.69 -0.04 -20.42
CA ARG A 105 -0.90 1.11 -21.30
C ARG A 105 0.09 1.08 -22.45
N ILE A 106 -0.37 1.43 -23.64
CA ILE A 106 0.46 1.59 -24.84
C ILE A 106 1.01 3.02 -24.88
N LEU A 107 2.32 3.15 -25.10
CA LEU A 107 3.01 4.43 -25.26
C LEU A 107 3.25 4.74 -26.75
N ASP A 108 3.32 6.02 -27.12
CA ASP A 108 3.73 6.41 -28.49
C ASP A 108 5.26 6.34 -28.69
N GLU A 109 5.73 6.48 -29.94
CA GLU A 109 7.16 6.39 -30.28
C GLU A 109 8.03 7.50 -29.64
N THR A 110 7.41 8.52 -29.02
CA THR A 110 8.05 9.62 -28.28
C THR A 110 7.96 9.46 -26.76
N GLY A 111 7.36 8.37 -26.25
CA GLY A 111 7.14 8.17 -24.81
C GLY A 111 6.09 9.10 -24.21
N ARG A 112 5.26 9.73 -25.03
CA ARG A 112 4.12 10.55 -24.61
C ARG A 112 2.82 9.74 -24.64
N LEU A 113 1.85 10.21 -23.87
CA LEU A 113 0.50 9.66 -23.86
C LEU A 113 -0.10 9.89 -25.25
N ILE A 114 -0.69 8.83 -25.85
CA ILE A 114 -1.61 8.99 -26.98
C ILE A 114 -2.86 9.65 -26.41
N GLU A 115 -2.84 10.98 -26.33
CA GLU A 115 -4.01 11.78 -25.97
C GLU A 115 -4.93 11.89 -27.20
N PRO A 116 -6.24 11.70 -27.06
CA PRO A 116 -7.18 11.95 -28.12
C PRO A 116 -7.16 13.44 -28.52
N ALA A 117 -7.27 13.69 -29.83
CA ALA A 117 -7.28 15.03 -30.39
C ALA A 117 -8.50 15.81 -29.87
N GLY A 118 -8.26 16.77 -28.97
CA GLY A 118 -9.20 17.86 -28.66
C GLY A 118 -9.39 18.13 -27.17
N SER A 119 -8.47 18.90 -26.56
CA SER A 119 -8.74 19.94 -25.54
C SER A 119 -7.45 20.69 -25.18
N PRO A 120 -7.50 22.01 -24.88
CA PRO A 120 -6.32 22.87 -24.83
C PRO A 120 -5.51 22.74 -23.54
N VAL A 121 -4.21 22.93 -23.71
CA VAL A 121 -3.12 22.86 -22.73
C VAL A 121 -3.22 24.01 -21.72
N ILE A 122 -3.15 23.70 -20.43
CA ILE A 122 -2.59 24.62 -19.42
C ILE A 122 -1.24 24.05 -19.02
N SER A 123 -0.19 24.74 -19.44
CA SER A 123 1.21 24.49 -19.13
C SER A 123 1.47 24.76 -17.65
N HIS A 124 2.07 23.78 -16.96
CA HIS A 124 2.83 24.07 -15.75
C HIS A 124 4.15 23.29 -15.83
N ASP A 125 5.22 24.03 -16.11
CA ASP A 125 6.59 23.54 -15.99
C ASP A 125 6.84 23.07 -14.55
N SER A 126 7.51 21.93 -14.41
CA SER A 126 8.30 21.60 -13.22
C SER A 126 9.36 20.60 -13.62
N ASP A 127 10.56 21.15 -13.76
CA ASP A 127 11.81 20.51 -14.11
C ASP A 127 12.41 19.87 -12.86
N CYS A 128 12.59 18.55 -12.82
CA CYS A 128 13.62 17.92 -11.98
C CYS A 128 13.84 16.44 -12.39
N SER A 129 14.83 16.19 -13.23
CA SER A 129 15.51 14.89 -13.31
C SER A 129 16.83 15.05 -14.04
N LYS A 130 17.94 15.06 -13.30
CA LYS A 130 19.25 14.57 -13.76
C LYS A 130 20.28 14.68 -12.62
N ALA A 131 20.59 13.55 -12.00
CA ALA A 131 21.96 13.15 -11.67
C ALA A 131 21.92 11.79 -10.95
N LEU A 132 22.35 10.73 -11.64
CA LEU A 132 23.03 9.56 -11.05
C LEU A 132 23.45 8.63 -12.20
N ARG A 133 24.68 8.83 -12.68
CA ARG A 133 25.52 7.80 -13.31
C ARG A 133 26.92 8.00 -12.72
N GLU A 134 27.35 7.05 -11.91
CA GLU A 134 28.28 5.97 -12.27
C GLU A 134 29.70 6.32 -11.81
N THR A 135 30.27 5.55 -10.89
CA THR A 135 31.61 4.98 -11.08
C THR A 135 31.86 3.78 -10.17
N HIS A 136 32.43 2.73 -10.77
CA HIS A 136 32.80 1.43 -10.22
C HIS A 136 34.23 1.45 -9.61
N LEU A 137 34.39 0.84 -8.41
CA LEU A 137 35.44 -0.10 -7.90
C LEU A 137 36.96 0.28 -7.97
N PRO A 138 37.90 -0.34 -7.20
CA PRO A 138 37.86 -1.62 -6.44
C PRO A 138 38.54 -1.64 -5.02
N MET A 139 38.55 -2.85 -4.44
CA MET A 139 39.12 -3.36 -3.17
C MET A 139 40.62 -3.07 -2.89
N GLN A 140 41.02 -3.03 -1.60
CA GLN A 140 42.07 -3.92 -1.03
C GLN A 140 42.17 -3.87 0.52
N GLU A 141 42.68 -4.98 1.08
CA GLU A 141 42.81 -5.40 2.47
C GLU A 141 43.82 -4.59 3.31
N ASP A 142 43.62 -4.51 4.64
CA ASP A 142 44.52 -5.09 5.65
C ASP A 142 44.06 -4.82 7.10
N SER A 143 44.12 -5.87 7.92
CA SER A 143 44.12 -5.86 9.42
C SER A 143 45.60 -5.70 9.90
N PRO A 144 46.00 -5.64 11.21
CA PRO A 144 45.30 -6.12 12.42
C PRO A 144 45.58 -5.41 13.79
N LEU A 145 44.78 -5.83 14.80
CA LEU A 145 45.05 -6.13 16.23
C LEU A 145 45.72 -5.13 17.23
N GLY A 146 45.13 -5.06 18.44
CA GLY A 146 45.74 -4.61 19.71
C GLY A 146 44.78 -3.78 20.58
N ASP A 147 43.94 -4.37 21.43
CA ASP A 147 44.15 -4.84 22.82
C ASP A 147 44.03 -3.77 23.93
N SER A 148 43.14 -4.10 24.88
CA SER A 148 43.09 -3.81 26.32
C SER A 148 43.06 -2.39 26.93
N SER A 149 41.92 -2.12 27.57
CA SER A 149 41.76 -1.98 29.04
C SER A 149 42.55 -0.89 29.81
N LYS A 150 41.85 0.07 30.44
CA LYS A 150 41.76 0.28 31.92
C LYS A 150 41.40 1.72 32.36
N GLY A 151 40.63 1.80 33.46
CA GLY A 151 40.65 2.83 34.52
C GLY A 151 39.73 4.03 34.29
N ALA A 152 38.57 4.23 34.94
CA ALA A 152 38.23 4.31 36.37
C ALA A 152 39.00 5.38 37.16
N GLY A 153 38.29 6.35 37.79
CA GLY A 153 38.78 7.03 39.01
C GLY A 153 38.67 8.57 39.12
N TRP A 154 37.45 9.06 39.31
CA TRP A 154 36.95 10.04 40.31
C TRP A 154 37.71 11.34 40.69
N SER A 155 36.99 12.46 40.48
CA SER A 155 36.65 13.58 41.39
C SER A 155 37.66 14.63 41.95
N VAL A 156 37.35 15.87 41.55
CA VAL A 156 37.08 17.12 42.34
C VAL A 156 38.21 17.79 43.15
N ASN A 157 38.48 19.06 42.80
CA ASN A 157 38.54 20.15 43.78
C ASN A 157 38.25 21.52 43.14
N GLY A 158 37.55 22.37 43.89
CA GLY A 158 36.86 23.56 43.41
C GLY A 158 37.70 24.83 43.27
N ARG A 159 37.15 25.81 42.55
CA ARG A 159 36.84 27.16 43.08
C ARG A 159 36.10 28.01 42.03
N SER A 160 35.06 28.66 42.50
CA SER A 160 34.25 29.65 41.79
C SER A 160 35.04 30.90 41.42
N TYR A 161 34.76 31.42 40.23
CA TYR A 161 34.87 32.85 39.94
C TYR A 161 33.54 33.31 39.34
N VAL A 162 32.85 34.18 40.07
CA VAL A 162 31.71 34.96 39.59
C VAL A 162 32.28 36.28 39.07
N CYS A 163 31.95 36.65 37.83
CA CYS A 163 32.02 38.02 37.36
C CYS A 163 30.66 38.42 36.74
N PRO A 164 30.14 39.63 37.05
CA PRO A 164 28.77 40.03 36.73
C PRO A 164 28.70 40.79 35.40
N SER A 165 27.59 40.68 34.66
CA SER A 165 27.28 41.60 33.57
C SER A 165 25.77 41.71 33.33
N ALA A 166 25.27 42.90 33.65
CA ALA A 166 24.19 43.67 33.02
C ALA A 166 22.97 42.93 32.44
N GLY A 167 21.82 43.23 33.04
CA GLY A 167 20.51 42.81 32.56
C GLY A 167 20.10 43.44 31.22
N ILE A 168 19.51 42.60 30.39
CA ILE A 168 18.50 42.98 29.39
C ILE A 168 17.37 41.97 29.59
N ASN A 169 16.26 42.40 30.20
CA ASN A 169 15.02 41.62 30.26
C ASN A 169 14.38 41.65 28.87
N LEU A 170 14.67 40.65 28.05
CA LEU A 170 13.83 40.29 26.91
C LEU A 170 12.67 39.42 27.44
N PRO A 171 11.40 39.66 27.07
CA PRO A 171 10.34 38.73 27.42
C PRO A 171 10.67 37.39 26.79
N SER A 172 10.81 36.37 27.63
CA SER A 172 10.97 34.98 27.21
C SER A 172 9.80 34.61 26.31
N ALA A 173 10.10 34.36 25.04
CA ALA A 173 9.16 33.69 24.15
C ALA A 173 8.73 32.38 24.84
N PRO A 174 7.44 32.01 24.81
CA PRO A 174 7.02 30.74 25.33
C PRO A 174 7.78 29.64 24.58
N VAL A 175 8.68 28.97 25.29
CA VAL A 175 9.29 27.72 24.84
C VAL A 175 8.17 26.70 24.89
N TYR A 176 7.39 26.63 23.82
CA TYR A 176 6.50 25.50 23.60
C TYR A 176 7.39 24.26 23.50
N PRO A 177 7.12 23.19 24.28
CA PRO A 177 7.91 21.98 24.17
C PRO A 177 7.81 21.46 22.73
N SER A 178 8.95 21.47 22.03
CA SER A 178 9.07 21.10 20.61
C SER A 178 8.92 19.59 20.35
N HIS A 179 8.55 18.83 21.38
CA HIS A 179 8.22 17.43 21.29
C HIS A 179 7.08 17.17 22.25
N VAL A 180 5.88 16.94 21.74
CA VAL A 180 4.95 16.05 22.45
C VAL A 180 5.58 14.67 22.29
N PRO A 181 6.22 14.09 23.31
CA PRO A 181 6.69 12.73 23.17
C PRO A 181 5.43 11.89 22.99
N ILE A 182 5.31 11.23 21.83
CA ILE A 182 4.33 10.15 21.67
C ILE A 182 4.88 9.01 22.51
N SER A 183 4.74 9.12 23.83
CA SER A 183 5.01 8.03 24.75
C SER A 183 3.93 6.97 24.66
N ASP A 184 2.85 7.27 23.93
CA ASP A 184 1.64 6.48 23.86
C ASP A 184 1.37 6.02 22.42
N CYS A 185 1.69 4.75 22.15
CA CYS A 185 1.47 4.11 20.85
C CYS A 185 0.09 3.47 20.73
N ARG A 186 -0.83 3.75 21.66
CA ARG A 186 -2.13 3.07 21.72
C ARG A 186 -3.08 3.58 20.64
N LEU A 187 -3.76 2.64 20.00
CA LEU A 187 -4.77 2.89 18.99
C LEU A 187 -6.15 2.64 19.58
N GLU A 188 -7.07 3.58 19.41
CA GLU A 188 -8.49 3.29 19.58
C GLU A 188 -9.04 2.69 18.27
N VAL A 189 -9.68 1.53 18.36
CA VAL A 189 -10.28 0.81 17.24
C VAL A 189 -11.77 0.62 17.48
N ARG A 190 -12.58 1.17 16.57
CA ARG A 190 -14.04 1.06 16.58
C ARG A 190 -14.51 0.31 15.34
N LEU A 191 -15.19 -0.82 15.51
CA LEU A 191 -15.75 -1.61 14.41
C LEU A 191 -17.24 -1.35 14.25
N PHE A 192 -17.70 -1.25 13.01
CA PHE A 192 -19.09 -1.01 12.68
C PHE A 192 -19.59 -1.98 11.62
N TYR A 193 -20.80 -2.50 11.83
CA TYR A 193 -21.55 -3.27 10.83
C TYR A 193 -22.75 -2.46 10.37
N HIS A 194 -22.77 -2.12 9.08
CA HIS A 194 -23.85 -1.32 8.50
C HIS A 194 -24.16 -0.06 9.36
N GLY A 195 -23.10 0.68 9.70
CA GLY A 195 -23.16 1.90 10.51
C GLY A 195 -23.38 1.71 12.01
N LYS A 196 -23.68 0.50 12.49
CA LYS A 196 -23.86 0.20 13.91
C LYS A 196 -22.54 -0.18 14.56
N LEU A 197 -22.16 0.51 15.64
CA LEU A 197 -20.97 0.15 16.44
C LEU A 197 -21.15 -1.24 17.04
N VAL A 198 -20.20 -2.14 16.79
CA VAL A 198 -20.22 -3.53 17.26
C VAL A 198 -19.06 -3.85 18.20
N GLN A 199 -17.99 -3.06 18.18
CA GLN A 199 -16.85 -3.21 19.09
C GLN A 199 -16.11 -1.87 19.21
N ASN A 200 -15.65 -1.53 20.42
CA ASN A 200 -14.72 -0.43 20.68
C ASN A 200 -13.65 -0.92 21.66
N LEU A 201 -12.37 -0.70 21.36
CA LEU A 201 -11.26 -1.04 22.22
C LEU A 201 -10.10 -0.07 22.03
N VAL A 202 -9.22 -0.01 23.03
CA VAL A 202 -7.92 0.67 22.94
C VAL A 202 -6.85 -0.40 23.03
N THR A 203 -5.96 -0.44 22.04
CA THR A 203 -4.87 -1.41 22.00
C THR A 203 -3.85 -1.10 23.07
N ALA A 204 -3.20 -2.12 23.62
CA ALA A 204 -2.11 -1.95 24.58
C ALA A 204 -0.73 -2.23 23.99
N SER A 205 -0.67 -2.96 22.88
CA SER A 205 0.60 -3.41 22.29
C SER A 205 1.32 -2.29 21.53
N PRO A 206 2.65 -2.12 21.73
CA PRO A 206 3.47 -1.19 20.97
C PRO A 206 3.67 -1.63 19.50
N ASP A 207 3.49 -2.93 19.20
CA ASP A 207 3.54 -3.47 17.84
C ASP A 207 2.26 -3.18 17.04
N GLY A 208 1.31 -2.47 17.65
CA GLY A 208 0.02 -2.12 17.08
C GLY A 208 -0.99 -3.26 17.19
N CYS A 209 -1.88 -3.37 16.20
CA CYS A 209 -2.93 -4.39 16.19
C CYS A 209 -3.27 -4.92 14.80
N PHE A 210 -3.62 -6.20 14.75
CA PHE A 210 -4.29 -6.81 13.61
C PHE A 210 -5.81 -6.66 13.73
N ILE A 211 -6.48 -6.17 12.69
CA ILE A 211 -7.94 -6.24 12.54
C ILE A 211 -8.25 -7.36 11.54
N LEU A 212 -8.77 -8.50 12.02
CA LEU A 212 -8.84 -9.74 11.22
C LEU A 212 -10.02 -10.66 11.60
N GLN A 213 -10.29 -11.65 10.75
CA GLN A 213 -11.27 -12.72 11.05
C GLN A 213 -10.60 -14.02 11.52
N GLY A 214 -9.39 -14.31 11.03
CA GLY A 214 -8.71 -15.60 11.19
C GLY A 214 -7.38 -15.45 11.92
N CYS A 215 -6.30 -15.92 11.30
CA CYS A 215 -4.98 -15.91 11.92
C CYS A 215 -4.11 -14.76 11.38
N ALA A 216 -3.39 -14.10 12.29
CA ALA A 216 -2.38 -13.12 11.93
C ALA A 216 -1.31 -13.80 11.05
N PRO A 217 -0.90 -13.18 9.93
CA PRO A 217 0.06 -13.73 8.98
C PRO A 217 1.50 -13.54 9.47
N VAL A 218 1.76 -13.87 10.74
CA VAL A 218 3.08 -13.68 11.35
C VAL A 218 4.09 -14.51 10.53
N GLY A 219 5.14 -13.83 10.05
CA GLY A 219 6.24 -14.49 9.36
C GLY A 219 6.95 -15.47 10.28
N ASN A 220 7.94 -16.18 9.77
CA ASN A 220 8.73 -17.09 10.59
C ASN A 220 9.39 -16.29 11.72
N GLU A 221 8.91 -16.44 12.96
CA GLU A 221 9.37 -15.68 14.15
C GLU A 221 10.88 -15.77 14.33
N ARG A 222 11.49 -16.84 13.82
CA ARG A 222 12.94 -17.05 13.78
C ARG A 222 13.72 -16.00 12.98
N ILE A 223 13.07 -15.32 12.03
CA ILE A 223 13.71 -14.36 11.13
C ILE A 223 13.46 -12.92 11.59
N TYR A 224 12.25 -12.62 12.08
CA TYR A 224 11.81 -11.25 12.35
C TYR A 224 11.56 -10.97 13.84
N GLY A 225 11.68 -11.97 14.71
CA GLY A 225 11.26 -11.89 16.11
C GLY A 225 9.77 -12.13 16.30
N PRO A 226 9.32 -12.27 17.57
CA PRO A 226 7.90 -12.35 17.89
C PRO A 226 7.23 -11.00 17.57
N CYS A 227 6.05 -11.05 16.93
CA CYS A 227 5.19 -9.88 16.77
C CYS A 227 4.09 -9.98 17.82
N GLU A 228 4.08 -9.06 18.78
CA GLU A 228 3.12 -9.01 19.87
C GLU A 228 1.92 -8.10 19.55
N ALA A 229 1.70 -7.82 18.27
CA ALA A 229 0.56 -7.03 17.82
C ALA A 229 -0.75 -7.65 18.29
N GLU A 230 -1.59 -6.83 18.91
CA GLU A 230 -2.85 -7.27 19.51
C GLU A 230 -3.83 -7.72 18.41
N LYS A 231 -4.66 -8.73 18.67
CA LYS A 231 -5.59 -9.27 17.68
C LYS A 231 -7.00 -8.77 17.95
N VAL A 232 -7.48 -7.88 17.10
CA VAL A 232 -8.85 -7.38 17.06
C VAL A 232 -9.65 -8.23 16.08
N PHE A 233 -10.47 -9.12 16.60
CA PHE A 233 -11.31 -9.99 15.78
C PHE A 233 -12.60 -9.30 15.36
N PHE A 234 -13.03 -9.49 14.10
CA PHE A 234 -14.37 -9.11 13.67
C PHE A 234 -15.43 -9.90 14.49
N PRO A 235 -16.37 -9.21 15.17
CA PRO A 235 -17.46 -9.88 15.89
C PRO A 235 -18.34 -10.74 14.97
N ARG A 236 -18.91 -11.83 15.50
CA ARG A 236 -19.84 -12.66 14.71
C ARG A 236 -21.09 -11.86 14.32
N PRO A 237 -21.47 -11.79 13.04
CA PRO A 237 -22.63 -11.00 12.58
C PRO A 237 -23.95 -11.42 13.23
N ASP A 238 -24.12 -12.72 13.51
CA ASP A 238 -25.37 -13.32 14.00
C ASP A 238 -25.84 -12.77 15.36
N ILE A 239 -24.92 -12.16 16.12
CA ILE A 239 -25.21 -11.59 17.44
C ILE A 239 -25.93 -10.23 17.29
N PHE A 240 -25.84 -9.60 16.12
CA PHE A 240 -26.38 -8.28 15.87
C PHE A 240 -27.64 -8.35 15.01
N ARG A 241 -28.67 -7.59 15.38
CA ARG A 241 -29.83 -7.37 14.50
C ARG A 241 -29.40 -6.50 13.31
N LEU A 242 -29.19 -7.14 12.17
CA LEU A 242 -28.81 -6.51 10.91
C LEU A 242 -29.97 -6.60 9.89
N PRO A 243 -30.03 -5.68 8.90
CA PRO A 243 -31.03 -5.75 7.84
C PRO A 243 -30.94 -7.07 7.03
N PRO A 244 -32.05 -7.55 6.44
CA PRO A 244 -32.03 -8.74 5.59
C PRO A 244 -31.02 -8.64 4.45
N GLY A 245 -30.33 -9.74 4.11
CA GLY A 245 -29.32 -9.77 3.05
C GLY A 245 -27.91 -9.37 3.50
N ILE A 246 -27.79 -8.61 4.59
CA ILE A 246 -26.50 -8.17 5.14
C ILE A 246 -25.72 -9.33 5.77
N PRO A 247 -26.30 -10.19 6.64
CA PRO A 247 -25.59 -11.35 7.19
C PRO A 247 -25.06 -12.30 6.10
N GLU A 248 -25.82 -12.52 5.03
CA GLU A 248 -25.41 -13.38 3.91
C GLU A 248 -24.25 -12.74 3.13
N ALA A 249 -24.29 -11.42 2.90
CA ALA A 249 -23.18 -10.70 2.27
C ALA A 249 -21.91 -10.73 3.13
N MET A 250 -22.05 -10.54 4.45
CA MET A 250 -20.92 -10.64 5.38
C MET A 250 -20.35 -12.04 5.43
N SER A 251 -21.18 -13.09 5.41
CA SER A 251 -20.72 -14.48 5.36
C SER A 251 -19.88 -14.80 4.13
N ARG A 252 -20.12 -14.12 3.01
CA ARG A 252 -19.26 -14.21 1.81
C ARG A 252 -17.98 -13.38 1.92
N LEU A 253 -18.01 -12.25 2.64
CA LEU A 253 -16.87 -11.34 2.77
C LEU A 253 -15.84 -11.79 3.82
N LEU A 254 -16.29 -12.21 5.00
CA LEU A 254 -15.43 -12.53 6.15
C LEU A 254 -14.31 -13.55 5.85
N PRO A 255 -14.53 -14.62 5.06
CA PRO A 255 -13.46 -15.55 4.65
C PRO A 255 -12.31 -14.86 3.91
N HIS A 256 -12.59 -13.77 3.19
CA HIS A 256 -11.54 -13.01 2.51
C HIS A 256 -10.76 -12.09 3.46
N LEU A 257 -11.22 -11.90 4.70
CA LEU A 257 -10.60 -11.05 5.73
C LEU A 257 -9.78 -11.82 6.78
N GLU A 258 -9.51 -13.11 6.57
CA GLU A 258 -8.81 -13.98 7.52
C GLU A 258 -7.49 -13.41 8.04
N LYS A 259 -6.63 -12.91 7.14
CA LYS A 259 -5.32 -12.32 7.49
C LYS A 259 -5.38 -10.84 7.86
N GLY A 260 -6.54 -10.20 7.63
CA GLY A 260 -6.81 -8.81 7.98
C GLY A 260 -5.81 -7.75 7.52
N VAL A 261 -5.71 -6.71 8.35
CA VAL A 261 -4.76 -5.60 8.23
C VAL A 261 -3.99 -5.43 9.55
N LEU A 262 -2.72 -5.04 9.48
CA LEU A 262 -1.93 -4.60 10.64
C LEU A 262 -1.91 -3.08 10.65
N VAL A 263 -2.25 -2.45 11.77
CA VAL A 263 -2.11 -1.01 12.00
C VAL A 263 -1.19 -0.80 13.19
N TRP A 264 -0.23 0.12 13.09
CA TRP A 264 0.69 0.44 14.17
C TRP A 264 1.04 1.92 14.18
N VAL A 265 1.48 2.40 15.34
CA VAL A 265 2.02 3.75 15.53
C VAL A 265 3.54 3.66 15.55
N ALA A 266 4.19 4.54 14.81
CA ALA A 266 5.62 4.78 14.88
C ALA A 266 5.87 6.27 15.17
N PRO A 267 7.10 6.68 15.54
CA PRO A 267 7.39 8.06 15.93
C PRO A 267 7.00 9.11 14.87
N ASP A 268 7.04 8.74 13.59
CA ASP A 268 6.74 9.64 12.47
C ASP A 268 5.30 9.55 11.97
N GLY A 269 4.46 8.63 12.46
CA GLY A 269 3.12 8.44 11.91
C GLY A 269 2.37 7.18 12.32
N VAL A 270 1.16 7.08 11.79
CA VAL A 270 0.35 5.86 11.82
C VAL A 270 0.49 5.14 10.49
N PHE A 271 0.70 3.83 10.54
CA PHE A 271 0.93 3.00 9.37
C PHE A 271 -0.04 1.83 9.31
N ILE A 272 -0.28 1.35 8.09
CA ILE A 272 -1.09 0.16 7.83
C ILE A 272 -0.43 -0.74 6.80
N LYS A 273 -0.67 -2.05 6.93
CA LYS A 273 -0.33 -3.05 5.93
C LYS A 273 -1.47 -4.05 5.77
N ARG A 274 -1.96 -4.21 4.52
CA ARG A 274 -3.03 -5.15 4.19
C ARG A 274 -2.47 -6.54 3.88
N PHE A 275 -3.04 -7.58 4.50
CA PHE A 275 -2.65 -8.98 4.24
C PHE A 275 -3.79 -9.86 3.72
N CYS A 276 -5.03 -9.46 3.99
CA CYS A 276 -6.24 -10.16 3.56
C CYS A 276 -6.41 -10.21 2.03
N GLN A 277 -7.19 -11.19 1.58
CA GLN A 277 -7.59 -11.30 0.16
C GLN A 277 -8.63 -10.26 -0.19
N GLY A 278 -9.54 -9.95 0.74
CA GLY A 278 -10.57 -8.92 0.58
C GLY A 278 -9.93 -7.56 0.36
N ARG A 279 -10.53 -6.76 -0.52
CA ARG A 279 -10.09 -5.38 -0.76
C ARG A 279 -10.34 -4.56 0.50
N VAL A 280 -9.44 -3.64 0.79
CA VAL A 280 -9.61 -2.68 1.89
C VAL A 280 -9.39 -1.30 1.32
N TYR A 281 -10.35 -0.43 1.60
CA TYR A 281 -10.34 0.96 1.19
C TYR A 281 -10.26 1.86 2.41
N TRP A 282 -9.79 3.09 2.24
CA TRP A 282 -9.58 3.99 3.37
C TRP A 282 -9.85 5.45 3.04
N ASP A 283 -10.07 6.23 4.08
CA ASP A 283 -10.01 7.69 4.06
C ASP A 283 -9.34 8.17 5.35
N GLY A 284 -8.66 9.31 5.29
CA GLY A 284 -7.87 9.81 6.41
C GLY A 284 -7.07 11.07 6.05
N PRO A 285 -6.17 11.50 6.95
CA PRO A 285 -5.38 12.73 6.78
C PRO A 285 -4.51 12.71 5.52
N LEU A 286 -3.86 11.56 5.24
CA LEU A 286 -2.99 11.39 4.06
C LEU A 286 -3.69 10.77 2.85
N ALA A 287 -5.02 10.66 2.84
CA ALA A 287 -5.73 10.09 1.71
C ALA A 287 -5.61 10.98 0.47
N GLU A 288 -5.10 10.42 -0.63
CA GLU A 288 -4.84 11.15 -1.89
C GLU A 288 -6.14 11.67 -2.54
N HIS A 289 -7.23 10.92 -2.39
CA HIS A 289 -8.49 11.22 -3.04
C HIS A 289 -9.62 11.40 -2.04
N ARG A 290 -10.32 12.53 -2.11
CA ARG A 290 -11.50 12.79 -1.27
C ARG A 290 -12.81 12.28 -1.87
N GLN A 291 -12.87 12.12 -3.18
CA GLN A 291 -14.09 11.76 -3.92
C GLN A 291 -13.93 10.48 -4.74
N LYS A 292 -12.77 9.83 -4.65
CA LYS A 292 -12.49 8.55 -5.32
C LYS A 292 -12.01 7.54 -4.30
N PRO A 293 -12.23 6.25 -4.52
CA PRO A 293 -11.80 5.24 -3.56
C PRO A 293 -10.28 5.19 -3.39
N ASN A 294 -9.80 5.22 -2.13
CA ASN A 294 -8.38 4.98 -1.83
C ASN A 294 -8.21 3.53 -1.44
N LYS A 295 -7.59 2.72 -2.31
CA LYS A 295 -7.43 1.28 -2.09
C LYS A 295 -6.07 0.99 -1.44
N LEU A 296 -6.07 0.13 -0.43
CA LEU A 296 -4.83 -0.41 0.13
C LEU A 296 -4.32 -1.57 -0.72
N GLU A 297 -3.07 -1.41 -1.19
CA GLU A 297 -2.37 -2.47 -1.89
C GLU A 297 -1.92 -3.57 -0.93
N ARG A 298 -2.07 -4.82 -1.39
CA ARG A 298 -1.76 -5.98 -0.57
C ARG A 298 -0.25 -6.10 -0.36
N GLU A 299 0.15 -6.40 0.87
CA GLU A 299 1.54 -6.54 1.32
C GLU A 299 2.40 -5.28 1.13
N ARG A 300 1.79 -4.13 0.83
CA ARG A 300 2.46 -2.83 0.82
C ARG A 300 2.13 -2.07 2.10
N THR A 301 3.15 -1.50 2.70
CA THR A 301 3.00 -0.57 3.83
C THR A 301 2.55 0.78 3.29
N CYS A 302 1.56 1.39 3.95
CA CYS A 302 1.01 2.70 3.63
C CYS A 302 1.01 3.57 4.91
N LYS A 303 1.41 4.84 4.78
CA LYS A 303 1.36 5.82 5.86
C LYS A 303 -0.02 6.49 5.84
N LEU A 304 -0.73 6.45 6.95
CA LEU A 304 -2.10 6.94 7.09
C LEU A 304 -2.17 8.35 7.68
N LEU A 305 -1.23 8.64 8.59
CA LEU A 305 -1.11 9.90 9.30
C LEU A 305 0.38 10.23 9.44
N ASP A 306 0.75 11.48 9.20
CA ASP A 306 2.10 12.00 9.44
C ASP A 306 2.09 12.87 10.70
N MET A 307 2.92 12.51 11.68
CA MET A 307 2.93 13.19 12.97
C MET A 307 3.43 14.62 12.88
N THR A 308 4.36 14.91 11.96
CA THR A 308 4.87 16.28 11.77
C THR A 308 3.78 17.18 11.19
N ILE A 309 3.05 16.69 10.18
CA ILE A 309 1.92 17.42 9.61
C ILE A 309 0.84 17.63 10.67
N PHE A 310 0.47 16.58 11.41
CA PHE A 310 -0.55 16.65 12.45
C PHE A 310 -0.21 17.67 13.55
N ILE A 311 1.02 17.66 14.07
CA ILE A 311 1.47 18.61 15.10
C ILE A 311 1.41 20.04 14.58
N GLN A 312 1.84 20.27 13.33
CA GLN A 312 1.79 21.59 12.72
C GLN A 312 0.34 22.10 12.57
N GLU A 313 -0.57 21.25 12.09
CA GLU A 313 -1.99 21.60 11.98
C GLU A 313 -2.62 21.86 13.36
N LEU A 314 -2.25 21.08 14.38
CA LEU A 314 -2.71 21.29 15.76
C LEU A 314 -2.25 22.64 16.33
N GLN A 315 -0.98 23.00 16.10
CA GLN A 315 -0.45 24.31 16.52
C GLN A 315 -1.18 25.46 15.83
N ASN A 316 -1.44 25.33 14.53
CA ASN A 316 -2.21 26.33 13.77
C ASN A 316 -3.63 26.46 14.33
N HIS A 317 -4.28 25.33 14.65
CA HIS A 317 -5.60 25.33 15.27
C HIS A 317 -5.64 26.03 16.63
N GLN A 318 -4.67 25.74 17.50
CA GLN A 318 -4.55 26.37 18.83
C GLN A 318 -4.31 27.89 18.75
N GLN A 319 -3.65 28.36 17.69
CA GLN A 319 -3.43 29.78 17.40
C GLN A 319 -4.61 30.44 16.67
N GLY A 320 -5.66 29.68 16.33
CA GLY A 320 -6.81 30.16 15.57
C GLY A 320 -6.53 30.44 14.09
N THR A 321 -5.40 29.96 13.57
CA THR A 321 -4.96 30.17 12.18
C THR A 321 -5.33 29.02 11.24
N GLY A 322 -5.91 27.94 11.77
CA GLY A 322 -6.28 26.76 11.00
C GLY A 322 -7.46 25.95 11.56
N PRO A 323 -8.03 25.04 10.75
CA PRO A 323 -9.07 24.12 11.19
C PRO A 323 -8.52 23.06 12.15
N GLU A 324 -9.41 22.36 12.85
CA GLU A 324 -9.04 21.22 13.69
C GLU A 324 -8.40 20.09 12.85
N PRO A 325 -7.23 19.55 13.25
CA PRO A 325 -6.54 18.52 12.50
C PRO A 325 -7.29 17.19 12.48
N ARG A 326 -7.38 16.58 11.30
CA ARG A 326 -7.93 15.23 11.16
C ARG A 326 -6.93 14.23 11.73
N HIS A 327 -7.42 13.32 12.58
CA HIS A 327 -6.59 12.25 13.17
C HIS A 327 -7.26 10.86 13.11
N THR A 328 -8.53 10.80 12.73
CA THR A 328 -9.25 9.54 12.55
C THR A 328 -9.06 9.01 11.12
N VAL A 329 -8.77 7.72 11.02
CA VAL A 329 -8.70 6.96 9.77
C VAL A 329 -9.91 6.04 9.68
N ASP A 330 -10.58 6.09 8.55
CA ASP A 330 -11.70 5.22 8.22
C ASP A 330 -11.21 4.09 7.32
N LEU A 331 -11.56 2.86 7.64
CA LEU A 331 -11.32 1.67 6.82
C LEU A 331 -12.66 1.07 6.40
N CYS A 332 -12.75 0.63 5.14
CA CYS A 332 -13.90 -0.10 4.60
C CYS A 332 -13.42 -1.41 3.98
N PHE A 333 -14.08 -2.52 4.34
CA PHE A 333 -13.65 -3.86 3.94
C PHE A 333 -14.61 -4.42 2.89
N GLY A 334 -14.07 -4.84 1.74
CA GLY A 334 -14.81 -5.49 0.65
C GLY A 334 -15.47 -4.55 -0.36
N GLU A 335 -15.87 -3.36 0.06
CA GLU A 335 -16.62 -2.38 -0.73
C GLU A 335 -15.80 -1.11 -0.99
N GLU A 336 -16.04 -0.46 -2.13
CA GLU A 336 -15.36 0.79 -2.47
C GLU A 336 -15.68 1.90 -1.46
N PHE A 337 -14.67 2.70 -1.13
CA PHE A 337 -14.76 3.81 -0.19
C PHE A 337 -13.60 4.82 -0.38
N PRO A 338 -13.83 6.15 -0.31
CA PRO A 338 -15.12 6.82 -0.37
C PRO A 338 -15.94 6.46 -1.61
N ASP A 339 -17.26 6.31 -1.43
CA ASP A 339 -18.20 5.94 -2.49
C ASP A 339 -19.25 7.06 -2.66
N PRO A 340 -19.27 7.76 -3.80
CA PRO A 340 -20.24 8.83 -4.05
C PRO A 340 -21.71 8.37 -4.06
N SER A 341 -21.95 7.08 -4.34
CA SER A 341 -23.29 6.51 -4.48
C SER A 341 -23.89 6.03 -3.15
N GLN A 342 -23.06 5.76 -2.16
CA GLN A 342 -23.48 5.11 -0.91
C GLN A 342 -22.72 5.66 0.31
N PRO A 343 -23.41 6.12 1.35
CA PRO A 343 -22.75 6.61 2.55
C PRO A 343 -22.09 5.49 3.34
N LYS A 344 -21.04 5.84 4.12
CA LYS A 344 -20.31 4.93 5.02
C LYS A 344 -21.22 4.09 5.92
N THR A 345 -22.32 4.67 6.41
CA THR A 345 -23.28 4.01 7.30
C THR A 345 -24.04 2.84 6.67
N LYS A 346 -23.95 2.66 5.35
CA LYS A 346 -24.55 1.54 4.63
C LYS A 346 -23.54 0.46 4.22
N LYS A 347 -22.24 0.68 4.47
CA LYS A 347 -21.18 -0.29 4.19
C LYS A 347 -21.25 -1.47 5.18
N LEU A 348 -20.99 -2.68 4.69
CA LEU A 348 -21.09 -3.93 5.44
C LEU A 348 -20.20 -3.91 6.68
N ILE A 349 -18.90 -3.62 6.48
CA ILE A 349 -17.89 -3.62 7.55
C ILE A 349 -17.02 -2.39 7.38
N THR A 350 -16.98 -1.55 8.43
CA THR A 350 -16.05 -0.43 8.51
C THR A 350 -15.33 -0.40 9.86
N ALA A 351 -14.13 0.14 9.90
CA ALA A 351 -13.41 0.42 11.14
C ALA A 351 -13.04 1.90 11.20
N GLN A 352 -13.03 2.46 12.40
CA GLN A 352 -12.37 3.72 12.72
C GLN A 352 -11.14 3.43 13.57
N VAL A 353 -10.03 4.05 13.19
CA VAL A 353 -8.77 3.95 13.91
C VAL A 353 -8.25 5.35 14.19
N SER A 354 -7.87 5.61 15.42
CA SER A 354 -7.26 6.88 15.84
C SER A 354 -6.21 6.62 16.90
N ILE A 355 -5.22 7.51 16.99
CA ILE A 355 -4.32 7.54 18.14
C ILE A 355 -5.17 7.89 19.37
N HIS A 356 -4.98 7.14 20.46
CA HIS A 356 -5.68 7.39 21.70
C HIS A 356 -4.88 8.37 22.56
N TRP A 357 -5.44 9.55 22.81
CA TRP A 357 -4.85 10.62 23.61
C TRP A 357 -5.44 10.61 25.02
N HIS A 358 -4.59 10.73 26.04
CA HIS A 358 -4.98 10.89 27.46
C HIS A 358 -5.16 12.36 27.85
#